data_AF-A0A925DH15-F1
#
_entry.id   AF-A0A925DH15-F1
#
_cell.length_a   1.000
_cell.length_b   1.000
_cell.length_c   1.000
_cell.angle_alpha   90.00
_cell.angle_beta   90.00
_cell.angle_gamma   90.00
#
_symmetry.space_group_name_H-M   'P 1'
#
loop_
_entity.id
_entity.type
_entity.pdbx_description
1 polymer ?
#
loop_
_entity_poly.entity_id
_entity_poly.type
_entity_poly.pdbx_seq_one_letter_code
_entity_poly.pdbx_strand_id
1 'polypeptide(L)'
;MPQQAFPKLLSSQIAFDIARTILDGFDKHYRLFRAASQAARRHFEQGAWAQAQQSARERIGFYDQRVQECVQLLEDEYDQEELTDEVWRELKLHYIGMLAEHKQPELAETFFNSVCCNILHRTYFHNDFIFVRPVVSTEYIETDGIAPTYRMYQPAKEGLHATLRRMVTNFQLDASFANLERDVGLVAARMEQMFDGHKIEPNHQIQVLSSLFYRNKGAYIVGKGINGMREYPFVVPILHNRHGELILDTVLSDPEQITLLFSFTRAYFLVDMEVPSAYVQFLRSLLPRKPRSEIYTILGLQKQGKTLFYRDYLQHLKHSSDRFDVAPGIRGLVMLVFALPSFPYVFKVIKDFFPAPKETTRAQIKEKYLLVKNHDRVGRMADTLEYSNVAFPVERFSEELIAELKHFAPSL
;
A
#
# COMPACT_ATOMS: atom_id res chain seq x y z
N MET A 1 -26.93 14.21 -13.20
CA MET A 1 -27.67 13.02 -12.75
C MET A 1 -28.64 13.47 -11.67
N PRO A 2 -29.90 13.03 -11.68
CA PRO A 2 -30.84 13.34 -10.60
C PRO A 2 -30.24 12.84 -9.29
N GLN A 3 -30.24 13.70 -8.27
CA GLN A 3 -29.79 13.36 -6.92
C GLN A 3 -30.75 12.29 -6.40
N GLN A 4 -30.33 11.03 -6.43
CA GLN A 4 -31.14 9.93 -5.91
C GLN A 4 -31.33 10.16 -4.42
N ALA A 5 -32.60 10.16 -3.99
CA ALA A 5 -32.97 10.43 -2.62
C ALA A 5 -32.38 9.34 -1.71
N PHE A 6 -31.72 9.77 -0.62
CA PHE A 6 -31.32 8.88 0.45
C PHE A 6 -32.57 8.15 0.97
N PRO A 7 -32.55 6.80 1.09
CA PRO A 7 -33.74 6.06 1.48
C PRO A 7 -34.19 6.49 2.89
N LYS A 8 -35.51 6.63 3.08
CA LYS A 8 -36.07 7.02 4.38
C LYS A 8 -35.91 5.93 5.45
N LEU A 9 -35.83 4.68 5.01
CA LEU A 9 -35.71 3.48 5.84
C LEU A 9 -34.68 2.55 5.19
N LEU A 10 -33.86 1.89 6.00
CA LEU A 10 -33.03 0.75 5.58
C LEU A 10 -33.72 -0.49 6.11
N SER A 11 -34.33 -1.28 5.22
CA SER A 11 -35.26 -2.35 5.62
C SER A 11 -34.87 -3.73 5.10
N SER A 12 -33.90 -3.81 4.18
CA SER A 12 -33.42 -5.06 3.63
C SER A 12 -32.50 -5.77 4.63
N GLN A 13 -33.03 -6.83 5.24
CA GLN A 13 -32.24 -7.73 6.10
C GLN A 13 -31.12 -8.40 5.29
N ILE A 14 -31.41 -8.81 4.05
CA ILE A 14 -30.42 -9.39 3.12
C ILE A 14 -29.26 -8.42 2.91
N ALA A 15 -29.54 -7.14 2.66
CA ALA A 15 -28.51 -6.13 2.48
C ALA A 15 -27.60 -5.98 3.70
N PHE A 16 -28.18 -6.02 4.91
CA PHE A 16 -27.42 -5.99 6.16
C PHE A 16 -26.53 -7.23 6.33
N ASP A 17 -27.05 -8.42 6.09
CA ASP A 17 -26.33 -9.68 6.29
C ASP A 17 -25.17 -9.83 5.28
N ILE A 18 -25.37 -9.41 4.02
CA ILE A 18 -24.29 -9.35 3.03
C ILE A 18 -23.23 -8.33 3.46
N ALA A 19 -23.63 -7.14 3.91
CA ALA A 19 -22.69 -6.11 4.37
C ALA A 19 -21.81 -6.64 5.52
N ARG A 20 -22.41 -7.35 6.48
CA ARG A 20 -21.68 -7.99 7.58
C ARG A 20 -20.71 -9.07 7.07
N THR A 21 -21.16 -9.93 6.17
CA THR A 21 -20.34 -11.00 5.59
C THR A 21 -19.11 -10.46 4.87
N ILE A 22 -19.27 -9.38 4.09
CA ILE A 22 -18.15 -8.70 3.43
C ILE A 22 -17.16 -8.14 4.46
N LEU A 23 -17.67 -7.52 5.54
CA LEU A 23 -16.83 -6.96 6.59
C LEU A 23 -16.07 -8.05 7.35
N ASP A 24 -16.74 -9.15 7.71
CA ASP A 24 -16.11 -10.31 8.37
C ASP A 24 -15.00 -10.93 7.48
N GLY A 25 -15.23 -10.98 6.17
CA GLY A 25 -14.23 -11.38 5.18
C GLY A 25 -13.01 -10.46 5.17
N PHE A 26 -13.24 -9.14 5.23
CA PHE A 26 -12.16 -8.15 5.36
C PHE A 26 -11.41 -8.28 6.69
N ASP A 27 -12.09 -8.43 7.81
CA ASP A 27 -11.47 -8.54 9.14
C ASP A 27 -10.60 -9.79 9.25
N LYS A 28 -11.09 -10.91 8.70
CA LYS A 28 -10.29 -12.13 8.54
C LYS A 28 -9.05 -11.86 7.71
N HIS A 29 -9.18 -11.17 6.57
CA HIS A 29 -8.04 -10.81 5.74
C HIS A 29 -7.00 -9.99 6.52
N TYR A 30 -7.44 -8.89 7.16
CA TYR A 30 -6.52 -7.96 7.78
C TYR A 30 -5.83 -8.56 9.01
N ARG A 31 -6.53 -9.41 9.77
CA ARG A 31 -5.92 -10.21 10.86
C ARG A 31 -4.80 -11.12 10.34
N LEU A 32 -5.01 -11.82 9.23
CA LEU A 32 -3.98 -12.68 8.62
C LEU A 32 -2.81 -11.85 8.06
N PHE A 33 -3.09 -10.69 7.46
CA PHE A 33 -2.07 -9.76 7.00
C PHE A 33 -1.17 -9.28 8.16
N ARG A 34 -1.76 -8.90 9.30
CA ARG A 34 -1.02 -8.52 10.52
C ARG A 34 -0.22 -9.69 11.10
N ALA A 35 -0.81 -10.89 11.16
CA ALA A 35 -0.12 -12.08 11.66
C ALA A 35 1.14 -12.41 10.85
N ALA A 36 1.12 -12.24 9.53
CA ALA A 36 2.31 -12.40 8.68
C ALA A 36 3.40 -11.38 9.01
N SER A 37 3.02 -10.11 9.26
CA SER A 37 3.96 -9.08 9.70
C SER A 37 4.55 -9.35 11.08
N GLN A 38 3.77 -9.91 12.01
CA GLN A 38 4.24 -10.34 13.33
C GLN A 38 5.19 -11.55 13.23
N ALA A 39 4.93 -12.48 12.32
CA ALA A 39 5.84 -13.60 12.04
C ALA A 39 7.16 -13.13 11.43
N ALA A 40 7.15 -12.05 10.63
CA ALA A 40 8.36 -11.46 10.05
C ALA A 40 9.39 -11.05 11.12
N ARG A 41 8.93 -10.56 12.27
CA ARG A 41 9.80 -10.29 13.42
C ARG A 41 10.53 -11.54 13.89
N ARG A 42 9.81 -12.65 14.11
CA ARG A 42 10.40 -13.91 14.55
C ARG A 42 11.37 -14.47 13.52
N HIS A 43 11.03 -14.38 12.23
CA HIS A 43 11.92 -14.82 11.17
C HIS A 43 13.21 -14.00 11.12
N PHE A 44 13.11 -12.68 11.36
CA PHE A 44 14.28 -11.81 11.46
C PHE A 44 15.14 -12.19 12.67
N GLU A 45 14.56 -12.27 13.87
CA GLU A 45 15.26 -12.63 15.12
C GLU A 45 16.01 -13.97 15.00
N GLN A 46 15.43 -14.95 14.31
CA GLN A 46 16.01 -16.28 14.11
C GLN A 46 16.95 -16.39 12.90
N GLY A 47 17.08 -15.35 12.08
CA GLY A 47 17.82 -15.41 10.81
C GLY A 47 17.21 -16.38 9.78
N ALA A 48 15.91 -16.65 9.87
CA ALA A 48 15.16 -17.62 9.07
C ALA A 48 14.78 -17.05 7.69
N TRP A 49 15.78 -16.73 6.86
CA TRP A 49 15.60 -15.96 5.62
C TRP A 49 14.74 -16.65 4.56
N ALA A 50 14.84 -17.98 4.44
CA ALA A 50 14.05 -18.73 3.49
C ALA A 50 12.55 -18.68 3.85
N GLN A 51 12.24 -18.84 5.14
CA GLN A 51 10.88 -18.71 5.66
C GLN A 51 10.37 -17.28 5.48
N ALA A 52 11.18 -16.26 5.79
CA ALA A 52 10.81 -14.86 5.58
C ALA A 52 10.44 -14.56 4.11
N GLN A 53 11.21 -15.09 3.15
CA GLN A 53 10.95 -14.90 1.73
C GLN A 53 9.67 -15.61 1.28
N GLN A 54 9.43 -16.83 1.77
CA GLN A 54 8.21 -17.58 1.47
C GLN A 54 6.97 -16.87 2.03
N SER A 55 6.98 -16.49 3.31
CA SER A 55 5.89 -15.76 3.96
C SER A 55 5.59 -14.42 3.27
N ALA A 56 6.63 -13.70 2.83
CA ALA A 56 6.47 -12.45 2.09
C ALA A 56 5.77 -12.65 0.73
N ARG A 57 6.06 -13.76 0.04
CA ARG A 57 5.42 -14.13 -1.23
C ARG A 57 3.96 -14.54 -1.01
N GLU A 58 3.70 -15.41 -0.03
CA GLU A 58 2.35 -15.90 0.28
C GLU A 58 1.40 -14.75 0.64
N ARG A 59 1.89 -13.78 1.42
CA ARG A 59 1.11 -12.60 1.83
C ARG A 59 0.54 -11.81 0.63
N ILE A 60 1.21 -11.81 -0.52
CA ILE A 60 0.75 -11.09 -1.73
C ILE A 60 -0.61 -11.64 -2.20
N GLY A 61 -0.82 -12.95 -2.08
CA GLY A 61 -2.05 -13.65 -2.51
C GLY A 61 -3.18 -13.64 -1.47
N PHE A 62 -2.91 -13.26 -0.21
CA PHE A 62 -3.90 -13.33 0.87
C PHE A 62 -5.18 -12.56 0.56
N TYR A 63 -5.06 -11.38 -0.05
CA TYR A 63 -6.21 -10.55 -0.34
C TYR A 63 -7.15 -11.23 -1.33
N ASP A 64 -6.62 -11.70 -2.46
CA ASP A 64 -7.43 -12.29 -3.53
C ASP A 64 -8.10 -13.58 -3.04
N GLN A 65 -7.41 -14.40 -2.24
CA GLN A 65 -8.03 -15.57 -1.63
C GLN A 65 -9.21 -15.23 -0.72
N ARG A 66 -9.10 -14.20 0.13
CA ARG A 66 -10.19 -13.81 1.03
C ARG A 66 -11.37 -13.18 0.28
N VAL A 67 -11.09 -12.45 -0.79
CA VAL A 67 -12.15 -11.96 -1.70
C VAL A 67 -12.89 -13.13 -2.33
N GLN A 68 -12.18 -14.12 -2.87
CA GLN A 68 -12.82 -15.29 -3.49
C GLN A 68 -13.62 -16.12 -2.49
N GLU A 69 -13.12 -16.34 -1.27
CA GLU A 69 -13.88 -16.99 -0.20
C GLU A 69 -15.18 -16.23 0.10
N CYS A 70 -15.11 -14.90 0.20
CA CYS A 70 -16.29 -14.07 0.44
C CYS A 70 -17.28 -14.13 -0.74
N VAL A 71 -16.80 -14.09 -1.97
CA VAL A 71 -17.65 -14.20 -3.17
C VAL A 71 -18.36 -15.55 -3.20
N GLN A 72 -17.64 -16.65 -2.98
CA GLN A 72 -18.22 -18.00 -2.95
C GLN A 72 -19.29 -18.13 -1.87
N LEU A 73 -19.05 -17.62 -0.66
CA LEU A 73 -20.05 -17.63 0.40
C LEU A 73 -21.34 -16.89 0.00
N LEU A 74 -21.21 -15.74 -0.66
CA LEU A 74 -22.37 -14.96 -1.11
C LEU A 74 -23.12 -15.62 -2.26
N GLU A 75 -22.41 -16.25 -3.21
CA GLU A 75 -23.01 -16.97 -4.33
C GLU A 75 -23.70 -18.28 -3.89
N ASP A 76 -23.21 -18.92 -2.82
CA ASP A 76 -23.83 -20.13 -2.26
C ASP A 76 -25.08 -19.82 -1.41
N GLU A 77 -25.15 -18.63 -0.79
CA GLU A 77 -26.21 -18.25 0.14
C GLU A 77 -27.39 -17.52 -0.54
N TYR A 78 -27.14 -16.75 -1.61
CA TYR A 78 -28.15 -15.89 -2.23
C TYR A 78 -28.29 -16.13 -3.73
N ASP A 79 -29.54 -16.22 -4.19
CA ASP A 79 -29.85 -16.27 -5.62
C ASP A 79 -29.70 -14.88 -6.27
N GLN A 80 -29.24 -14.82 -7.52
CA GLN A 80 -29.05 -13.56 -8.25
C GLN A 80 -30.34 -12.72 -8.37
N GLU A 81 -31.50 -13.36 -8.37
CA GLU A 81 -32.80 -12.69 -8.47
C GLU A 81 -33.14 -11.89 -7.19
N GLU A 82 -32.58 -12.27 -6.04
CA GLU A 82 -32.77 -11.57 -4.76
C GLU A 82 -31.89 -10.32 -4.65
N LEU A 83 -30.80 -10.26 -5.40
CA LEU A 83 -29.78 -9.20 -5.35
C LEU A 83 -30.11 -8.03 -6.27
N THR A 84 -31.27 -7.40 -6.04
CA THR A 84 -31.73 -6.24 -6.82
C THR A 84 -30.87 -4.99 -6.62
N ASP A 85 -30.98 -4.01 -7.53
CA ASP A 85 -30.33 -2.71 -7.41
C ASP A 85 -30.59 -2.00 -6.07
N GLU A 86 -31.78 -2.17 -5.48
CA GLU A 86 -32.14 -1.58 -4.19
C GLU A 86 -31.38 -2.26 -3.05
N VAL A 87 -31.27 -3.59 -3.08
CA VAL A 87 -30.49 -4.36 -2.09
C VAL A 87 -29.02 -3.94 -2.12
N TRP A 88 -28.39 -3.82 -3.30
CA TRP A 88 -26.99 -3.39 -3.38
C TRP A 88 -26.75 -1.97 -2.86
N ARG A 89 -27.72 -1.07 -3.05
CA ARG A 89 -27.64 0.30 -2.51
C ARG A 89 -27.79 0.31 -1.00
N GLU A 90 -28.80 -0.37 -0.45
CA GLU A 90 -28.97 -0.49 1.00
C GLU A 90 -27.76 -1.18 1.66
N LEU A 91 -27.18 -2.19 1.00
CA LEU A 91 -26.00 -2.92 1.46
C LEU A 91 -24.83 -1.96 1.66
N LYS A 92 -24.56 -1.11 0.65
CA LYS A 92 -23.53 -0.09 0.76
C LYS A 92 -23.78 0.87 1.94
N LEU A 93 -25.04 1.26 2.18
CA LEU A 93 -25.41 2.16 3.29
C LEU A 93 -25.22 1.48 4.66
N HIS A 94 -25.62 0.22 4.81
CA HIS A 94 -25.33 -0.58 6.00
C HIS A 94 -23.83 -0.69 6.24
N TYR A 95 -23.06 -0.98 5.19
CA TYR A 95 -21.61 -1.08 5.26
C TYR A 95 -20.99 0.24 5.75
N ILE A 96 -21.42 1.39 5.21
CA ILE A 96 -20.97 2.71 5.69
C ILE A 96 -21.21 2.89 7.20
N GLY A 97 -22.39 2.48 7.69
CA GLY A 97 -22.71 2.54 9.11
C GLY A 97 -21.76 1.69 9.97
N MET A 98 -21.41 0.49 9.50
CA MET A 98 -20.47 -0.41 10.19
C MET A 98 -19.04 0.12 10.22
N LEU A 99 -18.64 0.94 9.24
CA LEU A 99 -17.28 1.49 9.16
C LEU A 99 -17.01 2.65 10.13
N ALA A 100 -18.01 3.20 10.81
CA ALA A 100 -17.88 4.41 11.62
C ALA A 100 -16.85 4.28 12.76
N GLU A 101 -16.78 3.12 13.41
CA GLU A 101 -15.83 2.83 14.50
C GLU A 101 -14.68 1.91 14.05
N HIS A 102 -14.68 1.54 12.77
CA HIS A 102 -13.72 0.61 12.22
C HIS A 102 -12.34 1.26 12.08
N LYS A 103 -11.27 0.51 12.36
CA LYS A 103 -9.89 1.04 12.43
C LYS A 103 -9.16 1.10 11.09
N GLN A 104 -9.65 0.40 10.07
CA GLN A 104 -9.11 0.42 8.69
C GLN A 104 -10.22 0.62 7.63
N PRO A 105 -11.08 1.64 7.76
CA PRO A 105 -12.27 1.80 6.93
C PRO A 105 -11.92 1.93 5.45
N GLU A 106 -10.79 2.56 5.12
CA GLU A 106 -10.33 2.74 3.74
C GLU A 106 -9.93 1.43 3.06
N LEU A 107 -9.49 0.44 3.84
CA LEU A 107 -9.15 -0.89 3.32
C LEU A 107 -10.39 -1.75 3.17
N ALA A 108 -11.33 -1.62 4.12
CA ALA A 108 -12.63 -2.29 4.08
C ALA A 108 -13.46 -1.83 2.87
N GLU A 109 -13.46 -0.54 2.53
CA GLU A 109 -14.05 -0.01 1.29
C GLU A 109 -13.44 -0.68 0.04
N THR A 110 -12.12 -0.89 0.04
CA THR A 110 -11.44 -1.53 -1.08
C THR A 110 -11.77 -3.02 -1.19
N PHE A 111 -11.89 -3.71 -0.06
CA PHE A 111 -12.35 -5.10 -0.01
C PHE A 111 -13.76 -5.25 -0.56
N PHE A 112 -14.67 -4.39 -0.10
CA PHE A 112 -16.02 -4.27 -0.63
C PHE A 112 -16.01 -4.09 -2.16
N ASN A 113 -15.23 -3.13 -2.68
CA ASN A 113 -15.14 -2.89 -4.11
C ASN A 113 -14.68 -4.15 -4.86
N SER A 114 -13.73 -4.89 -4.31
CA SER A 114 -13.23 -6.11 -4.95
C SER A 114 -14.28 -7.22 -4.96
N VAL A 115 -15.02 -7.42 -3.86
CA VAL A 115 -16.13 -8.39 -3.82
C VAL A 115 -17.21 -8.01 -4.83
N CYS A 116 -17.69 -6.76 -4.78
CA CYS A 116 -18.70 -6.27 -5.71
C CYS A 116 -18.25 -6.35 -7.18
N CYS A 117 -16.99 -6.05 -7.49
CA CYS A 117 -16.47 -6.15 -8.86
C CYS A 117 -16.35 -7.60 -9.39
N ASN A 118 -16.38 -8.62 -8.52
CA ASN A 118 -16.43 -10.01 -8.95
C ASN A 118 -17.88 -10.46 -9.22
N ILE A 119 -18.83 -9.97 -8.43
CA ILE A 119 -20.25 -10.37 -8.51
C ILE A 119 -21.00 -9.54 -9.56
N LEU A 120 -20.77 -8.22 -9.59
CA LEU A 120 -21.51 -7.27 -10.42
C LEU A 120 -20.87 -7.04 -11.79
N HIS A 121 -21.73 -6.82 -12.78
CA HIS A 121 -21.29 -6.39 -14.10
C HIS A 121 -20.65 -4.99 -14.05
N ARG A 122 -19.68 -4.72 -14.94
CA ARG A 122 -18.90 -3.46 -14.98
C ARG A 122 -19.72 -2.18 -15.09
N THR A 123 -20.98 -2.24 -15.52
CA THR A 123 -21.91 -1.11 -15.56
C THR A 123 -22.22 -0.54 -14.18
N TYR A 124 -22.04 -1.33 -13.12
CA TYR A 124 -22.25 -0.93 -11.73
C TYR A 124 -21.02 -0.25 -11.11
N PHE A 125 -19.91 -0.07 -11.86
CA PHE A 125 -18.65 0.48 -11.32
C PHE A 125 -18.67 2.01 -11.23
N HIS A 126 -19.69 2.54 -10.54
CA HIS A 126 -19.83 3.95 -10.19
C HIS A 126 -20.18 4.08 -8.70
N ASN A 127 -20.16 5.31 -8.22
CA ASN A 127 -20.19 5.58 -6.78
C ASN A 127 -21.52 5.26 -6.09
N ASP A 128 -22.56 4.86 -6.82
CA ASP A 128 -23.84 4.50 -6.18
C ASP A 128 -23.80 3.09 -5.63
N PHE A 129 -23.00 2.19 -6.23
CA PHE A 129 -22.89 0.78 -5.84
C PHE A 129 -21.54 0.44 -5.21
N ILE A 130 -20.45 1.10 -5.61
CA ILE A 130 -19.10 0.85 -5.06
C ILE A 130 -18.46 2.13 -4.52
N PHE A 131 -17.38 2.02 -3.76
CA PHE A 131 -16.63 3.13 -3.16
C PHE A 131 -15.60 3.72 -4.13
N VAL A 132 -16.08 4.39 -5.18
CA VAL A 132 -15.19 5.20 -6.04
C VAL A 132 -14.62 6.36 -5.25
N ARG A 133 -15.41 6.99 -4.38
CA ARG A 133 -14.97 8.01 -3.41
C ARG A 133 -14.97 7.42 -2.00
N PRO A 134 -14.02 7.82 -1.14
CA PRO A 134 -14.08 7.44 0.26
C PRO A 134 -15.25 8.12 0.96
N VAL A 135 -15.84 7.42 1.93
CA VAL A 135 -16.96 7.93 2.73
C VAL A 135 -16.53 8.24 4.16
N VAL A 136 -15.56 7.49 4.70
CA VAL A 136 -15.06 7.69 6.07
C VAL A 136 -13.73 8.45 6.05
N SER A 137 -13.61 9.46 6.93
CA SER A 137 -12.33 10.15 7.15
C SER A 137 -11.39 9.22 7.90
N THR A 138 -10.14 9.13 7.42
CA THR A 138 -9.09 8.38 8.12
C THR A 138 -8.25 9.27 9.04
N GLU A 139 -8.62 10.54 9.22
CA GLU A 139 -7.91 11.45 10.11
C GLU A 139 -8.22 11.12 11.56
N TYR A 140 -7.19 11.15 12.42
CA TYR A 140 -7.29 10.94 13.87
C TYR A 140 -7.85 9.58 14.32
N ILE A 141 -7.78 8.54 13.46
CA ILE A 141 -7.97 7.16 13.91
C ILE A 141 -6.72 6.73 14.67
N GLU A 142 -6.91 6.30 15.92
CA GLU A 142 -5.83 5.81 16.79
C GLU A 142 -6.02 4.34 17.15
N THR A 143 -4.89 3.70 17.48
CA THR A 143 -4.83 2.32 17.96
C THR A 143 -5.40 2.24 19.38
N ASP A 144 -6.10 1.14 19.68
CA ASP A 144 -6.55 0.84 21.05
C ASP A 144 -5.49 0.07 21.84
N GLY A 145 -4.39 -0.29 21.18
CA GLY A 145 -3.27 -1.01 21.77
C GLY A 145 -2.46 -0.17 22.76
N ILE A 146 -1.73 -0.85 23.63
CA ILE A 146 -0.87 -0.21 24.65
C ILE A 146 0.22 0.65 24.00
N ALA A 147 0.76 0.21 22.85
CA ALA A 147 1.77 0.96 22.12
C ALA A 147 1.10 1.94 21.15
N PRO A 148 1.42 3.24 21.20
CA PRO A 148 0.90 4.21 20.24
C PRO A 148 1.43 3.93 18.82
N THR A 149 0.85 4.56 17.80
CA THR A 149 1.35 4.46 16.41
C THR A 149 2.85 4.80 16.29
N TYR A 150 3.29 5.85 16.97
CA TYR A 150 4.69 6.22 17.10
C TYR A 150 5.03 6.60 18.55
N ARG A 151 6.27 6.34 18.95
CA ARG A 151 6.81 6.74 20.24
C ARG A 151 7.53 8.08 20.10
N MET A 152 7.36 8.91 21.12
CA MET A 152 8.03 10.20 21.24
C MET A 152 9.13 10.10 22.30
N TYR A 153 10.33 10.51 21.94
CA TYR A 153 11.49 10.58 22.82
C TYR A 153 11.98 12.02 22.94
N GLN A 154 12.47 12.40 24.12
CA GLN A 154 12.90 13.76 24.43
C GLN A 154 14.38 13.76 24.84
N PRO A 155 15.32 13.91 23.88
CA PRO A 155 16.76 13.91 24.17
C PRO A 155 17.20 14.92 25.23
N ALA A 156 16.49 16.04 25.36
CA ALA A 156 16.79 17.07 26.35
C ALA A 156 16.67 16.60 27.82
N LYS A 157 15.92 15.52 28.10
CA LYS A 157 15.71 15.01 29.47
C LYS A 157 16.74 13.96 29.88
N GLU A 158 17.04 13.02 28.99
CA GLU A 158 17.82 11.81 29.30
C GLU A 158 19.19 11.80 28.59
N GLY A 159 19.46 12.76 27.70
CA GLY A 159 20.61 12.77 26.81
C GLY A 159 20.36 11.97 25.53
N LEU A 160 21.02 12.36 24.42
CA LEU A 160 20.81 11.73 23.11
C LEU A 160 21.20 10.25 23.10
N HIS A 161 22.36 9.91 23.66
CA HIS A 161 22.85 8.52 23.68
C HIS A 161 21.89 7.58 24.43
N ALA A 162 21.48 7.94 25.64
CA ALA A 162 20.53 7.13 26.42
C ALA A 162 19.16 7.06 25.74
N THR A 163 18.72 8.15 25.11
CA THR A 163 17.49 8.20 24.33
C THR A 163 17.51 7.22 23.17
N LEU A 164 18.61 7.17 22.40
CA LEU A 164 18.75 6.27 21.26
C LEU A 164 18.89 4.80 21.71
N ARG A 165 19.59 4.55 22.82
CA ARG A 165 19.61 3.21 23.42
C ARG A 165 18.20 2.74 23.81
N ARG A 166 17.44 3.62 24.45
CA ARG A 166 16.03 3.36 24.81
C ARG A 166 15.15 3.17 23.58
N MET A 167 15.36 3.96 22.53
CA MET A 167 14.66 3.82 21.25
C MET A 167 14.83 2.41 20.67
N VAL A 168 16.07 1.91 20.60
CA VAL A 168 16.37 0.57 20.05
C VAL A 168 15.84 -0.54 20.95
N THR A 169 16.04 -0.44 22.26
CA THR A 169 15.62 -1.49 23.23
C THR A 169 14.10 -1.59 23.39
N ASN A 170 13.32 -0.54 23.11
CA ASN A 170 11.85 -0.60 23.14
C ASN A 170 11.23 -1.51 22.06
N PHE A 171 11.99 -1.90 21.03
CA PHE A 171 11.54 -2.93 20.09
C PHE A 171 11.61 -4.34 20.68
N GLN A 172 12.37 -4.53 21.77
CA GLN A 172 12.46 -5.78 22.54
C GLN A 172 12.83 -7.00 21.67
N LEU A 173 13.68 -6.81 20.66
CA LEU A 173 14.10 -7.88 19.76
C LEU A 173 14.72 -9.04 20.54
N ASP A 174 14.27 -10.27 20.27
CA ASP A 174 14.79 -11.50 20.87
C ASP A 174 16.07 -11.98 20.16
N ALA A 175 17.07 -11.10 20.10
CA ALA A 175 18.40 -11.39 19.54
C ALA A 175 19.46 -10.46 20.14
N SER A 176 20.66 -10.98 20.34
CA SER A 176 21.78 -10.22 20.93
C SER A 176 22.42 -9.26 19.92
N PHE A 177 22.73 -8.04 20.36
CA PHE A 177 23.54 -7.10 19.59
C PHE A 177 25.02 -7.39 19.78
N ALA A 178 25.82 -7.30 18.72
CA ALA A 178 27.26 -7.51 18.77
C ALA A 178 27.94 -6.47 19.70
N ASN A 179 27.53 -5.22 19.59
CA ASN A 179 27.92 -4.15 20.52
C ASN A 179 26.94 -2.97 20.43
N LEU A 180 25.85 -3.02 21.19
CA LEU A 180 24.81 -2.00 21.14
C LEU A 180 25.32 -0.61 21.55
N GLU A 181 26.17 -0.51 22.58
CA GLU A 181 26.68 0.78 23.06
C GLU A 181 27.54 1.49 21.99
N ARG A 182 28.44 0.75 21.32
CA ARG A 182 29.22 1.28 20.20
C ARG A 182 28.32 1.76 19.07
N ASP A 183 27.37 0.93 18.66
CA ASP A 183 26.50 1.21 17.53
C ASP A 183 25.58 2.41 17.81
N VAL A 184 25.05 2.51 19.04
CA VAL A 184 24.29 3.69 19.50
C VAL A 184 25.16 4.94 19.50
N GLY A 185 26.43 4.86 19.91
CA GLY A 185 27.39 5.97 19.83
C GLY A 185 27.61 6.47 18.40
N LEU A 186 27.73 5.56 17.43
CA LEU A 186 27.86 5.90 16.01
C LEU A 186 26.59 6.54 15.46
N VAL A 187 25.42 6.01 15.82
CA VAL A 187 24.11 6.58 15.45
C VAL A 187 23.94 7.98 16.06
N ALA A 188 24.33 8.16 17.34
CA ALA A 188 24.27 9.45 18.02
C ALA A 188 25.14 10.49 17.32
N ALA A 189 26.40 10.17 17.05
CA ALA A 189 27.31 11.07 16.33
C ALA A 189 26.76 11.46 14.95
N ARG A 190 26.13 10.51 14.24
CA ARG A 190 25.52 10.78 12.94
C ARG A 190 24.25 11.63 13.05
N MET A 191 23.42 11.42 14.07
CA MET A 191 22.22 12.22 14.32
C MET A 191 22.57 13.63 14.80
N GLU A 192 23.62 13.82 15.61
CA GLU A 192 24.12 15.14 15.99
C GLU A 192 24.51 15.97 14.76
N GLN A 193 25.20 15.35 13.78
CA GLN A 193 25.51 16.00 12.50
C GLN A 193 24.26 16.41 11.71
N MET A 194 23.14 15.71 11.86
CA MET A 194 21.88 16.10 11.19
C MET A 194 21.28 17.37 11.79
N PHE A 195 21.48 17.57 13.10
CA PHE A 195 21.01 18.77 13.80
C PHE A 195 22.06 19.90 13.80
N ASP A 196 23.27 19.63 13.33
CA ASP A 196 24.41 20.54 13.43
C ASP A 196 24.12 21.90 12.80
N GLY A 197 24.64 22.96 13.43
CA GLY A 197 24.35 24.34 13.08
C GLY A 197 22.98 24.90 13.52
N HIS A 198 22.14 24.10 14.20
CA HIS A 198 20.82 24.56 14.69
C HIS A 198 20.76 24.58 16.22
N LYS A 199 20.30 25.71 16.77
CA LYS A 199 19.98 25.79 18.19
C LYS A 199 18.87 24.78 18.50
N ILE A 200 19.02 24.02 19.58
CA ILE A 200 17.96 23.13 20.07
C ILE A 200 16.81 24.00 20.59
N GLU A 201 15.63 23.78 20.03
CA GLU A 201 14.38 24.47 20.37
C GLU A 201 13.57 23.66 21.40
N PRO A 202 12.62 24.30 22.12
CA PRO A 202 11.87 23.63 23.19
C PRO A 202 11.07 22.40 22.77
N ASN A 203 10.68 22.31 21.48
CA ASN A 203 9.95 21.18 20.93
C ASN A 203 10.86 20.05 20.40
N HIS A 204 12.16 20.08 20.71
CA HIS A 204 13.09 19.08 20.22
C HIS A 204 12.72 17.67 20.69
N GLN A 205 12.46 16.79 19.73
CA GLN A 205 12.01 15.42 19.99
C GLN A 205 12.40 14.49 18.85
N ILE A 206 12.43 13.20 19.16
CA ILE A 206 12.61 12.11 18.19
C ILE A 206 11.31 11.31 18.18
N GLN A 207 10.68 11.17 17.02
CA GLN A 207 9.48 10.37 16.82
C GLN A 207 9.81 9.14 16.00
N VAL A 208 9.40 7.95 16.44
CA VAL A 208 9.72 6.68 15.77
C VAL A 208 8.49 5.80 15.73
N LEU A 209 8.18 5.23 14.56
CA LEU A 209 7.08 4.28 14.41
C LEU A 209 7.30 3.08 15.34
N SER A 210 6.23 2.66 16.03
CA SER A 210 6.33 1.62 17.07
C SER A 210 6.63 0.23 16.49
N SER A 211 6.26 -0.01 15.24
CA SER A 211 6.58 -1.24 14.51
C SER A 211 7.80 -1.07 13.61
N LEU A 212 8.69 -2.07 13.64
CA LEU A 212 9.78 -2.19 12.68
C LEU A 212 9.25 -2.56 11.30
N PHE A 213 9.95 -2.09 10.29
CA PHE A 213 9.70 -2.45 8.90
C PHE A 213 10.64 -3.59 8.54
N TYR A 214 10.12 -4.73 8.10
CA TYR A 214 10.94 -5.88 7.70
C TYR A 214 10.96 -6.04 6.20
N ARG A 215 12.14 -6.25 5.63
CA ARG A 215 12.30 -6.61 4.21
C ARG A 215 13.59 -7.39 4.01
N ASN A 216 13.48 -8.54 3.35
CA ASN A 216 14.59 -9.46 3.12
C ASN A 216 15.30 -9.80 4.45
N LYS A 217 16.56 -9.36 4.60
CA LYS A 217 17.40 -9.63 5.77
C LYS A 217 17.53 -8.44 6.74
N GLY A 218 16.73 -7.38 6.53
CA GLY A 218 16.82 -6.16 7.32
C GLY A 218 15.52 -5.84 8.04
N ALA A 219 15.68 -5.35 9.27
CA ALA A 219 14.65 -4.59 9.97
C ALA A 219 15.02 -3.11 9.92
N TYR A 220 14.04 -2.21 9.83
CA TYR A 220 14.28 -0.78 9.67
C TYR A 220 13.50 -0.01 10.72
N ILE A 221 14.22 0.77 11.53
CA ILE A 221 13.66 1.78 12.43
C ILE A 221 13.37 3.00 11.57
N VAL A 222 12.11 3.44 11.52
CA VAL A 222 11.68 4.58 10.70
C VAL A 222 11.18 5.69 11.62
N GLY A 223 11.76 6.88 11.49
CA GLY A 223 11.44 7.99 12.38
C GLY A 223 11.80 9.35 11.80
N LYS A 224 11.60 10.38 12.63
CA LYS A 224 12.02 11.75 12.36
C LYS A 224 12.44 12.45 13.64
N GLY A 225 13.48 13.27 13.53
CA GLY A 225 13.77 14.32 14.51
C GLY A 225 12.89 15.53 14.23
N ILE A 226 12.49 16.24 15.28
CA ILE A 226 11.81 17.53 15.19
C ILE A 226 12.66 18.53 15.96
N ASN A 227 12.91 19.70 15.38
CA ASN A 227 13.55 20.82 16.06
C ASN A 227 13.04 22.13 15.44
N GLY A 228 12.27 22.89 16.21
CA GLY A 228 11.55 24.06 15.70
C GLY A 228 10.53 23.67 14.63
N MET A 229 10.58 24.38 13.50
CA MET A 229 9.74 24.12 12.32
C MET A 229 10.29 23.02 11.40
N ARG A 230 11.40 22.38 11.76
CA ARG A 230 12.12 21.45 10.88
C ARG A 230 11.89 20.02 11.31
N GLU A 231 11.62 19.18 10.31
CA GLU A 231 11.58 17.73 10.45
C GLU A 231 12.81 17.11 9.76
N TYR A 232 13.46 16.19 10.45
CA TYR A 232 14.67 15.50 10.00
C TYR A 232 14.36 14.01 9.88
N PRO A 233 13.92 13.53 8.71
CA PRO A 233 13.59 12.11 8.53
C PRO A 233 14.85 11.27 8.70
N PHE A 234 14.71 10.10 9.33
CA PHE A 234 15.79 9.13 9.39
C PHE A 234 15.30 7.69 9.34
N VAL A 235 16.17 6.81 8.85
CA VAL A 235 16.00 5.37 8.93
C VAL A 235 17.28 4.72 9.44
N VAL A 236 17.16 3.83 10.43
CA VAL A 236 18.27 3.02 10.95
C VAL A 236 18.02 1.55 10.61
N PRO A 237 18.76 0.97 9.66
CA PRO A 237 18.70 -0.46 9.38
C PRO A 237 19.38 -1.26 10.50
N ILE A 238 18.70 -2.31 10.96
CA ILE A 238 19.20 -3.35 11.84
C ILE A 238 19.44 -4.60 11.00
N LEU A 239 20.66 -5.11 11.01
CA LEU A 239 21.09 -6.27 10.24
C LEU A 239 21.73 -7.32 11.15
N HIS A 240 21.85 -8.56 10.66
CA HIS A 240 22.72 -9.55 11.28
C HIS A 240 24.14 -9.45 10.71
N ASN A 241 25.14 -9.47 11.58
CA ASN A 241 26.53 -9.67 11.20
C ASN A 241 26.78 -11.15 10.79
N ARG A 242 28.03 -11.48 10.44
CA ARG A 242 28.41 -12.85 10.06
C ARG A 242 28.33 -13.87 11.20
N HIS A 243 28.29 -13.40 12.46
CA HIS A 243 28.14 -14.23 13.67
C HIS A 243 26.67 -14.40 14.09
N GLY A 244 25.72 -13.83 13.35
CA GLY A 244 24.30 -13.91 13.67
C GLY A 244 23.83 -12.89 14.72
N GLU A 245 24.69 -11.95 15.13
CA GLU A 245 24.35 -10.90 16.09
C GLU A 245 23.83 -9.64 15.39
N LEU A 246 22.97 -8.89 16.06
CA LEU A 246 22.41 -7.65 15.54
C LEU A 246 23.45 -6.51 15.55
N ILE A 247 23.41 -5.69 14.51
CA ILE A 247 24.16 -4.43 14.39
C ILE A 247 23.25 -3.31 13.87
N LEU A 248 23.53 -2.07 14.27
CA LEU A 248 22.96 -0.89 13.61
C LEU A 248 23.89 -0.49 12.47
N ASP A 249 23.45 -0.73 11.24
CA ASP A 249 24.33 -0.68 10.06
C ASP A 249 24.72 0.74 9.65
N THR A 250 23.74 1.65 9.65
CA THR A 250 23.94 3.05 9.24
C THR A 250 22.75 3.93 9.68
N VAL A 251 22.84 5.23 9.40
CA VAL A 251 21.71 6.17 9.52
C VAL A 251 21.49 6.84 8.17
N LEU A 252 20.35 6.53 7.55
CA LEU A 252 19.89 7.19 6.33
C LEU A 252 19.13 8.44 6.74
N SER A 253 19.68 9.62 6.44
CA SER A 253 19.09 10.93 6.77
C SER A 253 18.78 11.77 5.53
N ASP A 254 19.28 11.35 4.37
CA ASP A 254 19.05 12.01 3.10
C ASP A 254 17.65 11.62 2.55
N PRO A 255 16.76 12.60 2.31
CA PRO A 255 15.44 12.35 1.74
C PRO A 255 15.46 11.54 0.44
N GLU A 256 16.49 11.67 -0.41
CA GLU A 256 16.60 10.91 -1.65
C GLU A 256 16.89 9.43 -1.39
N GLN A 257 17.80 9.15 -0.46
CA GLN A 257 18.12 7.77 -0.03
C GLN A 257 16.93 7.10 0.65
N ILE A 258 16.20 7.84 1.50
CA ILE A 258 14.98 7.36 2.13
C ILE A 258 13.93 7.08 1.04
N THR A 259 13.75 7.98 0.06
CA THR A 259 12.82 7.75 -1.06
C THR A 259 13.15 6.48 -1.84
N LEU A 260 14.44 6.21 -2.10
CA LEU A 260 14.89 4.98 -2.74
C LEU A 260 14.63 3.72 -1.91
N LEU A 261 14.69 3.82 -0.58
CA LEU A 261 14.35 2.73 0.34
C LEU A 261 12.86 2.35 0.22
N PHE A 262 11.99 3.34 0.01
CA PHE A 262 10.55 3.18 -0.20
C PHE A 262 10.15 3.15 -1.68
N SER A 263 11.08 2.83 -2.58
CA SER A 263 10.82 2.76 -4.02
C SER A 263 9.88 1.61 -4.40
N PHE A 264 9.02 1.84 -5.40
CA PHE A 264 8.18 0.81 -6.03
C PHE A 264 9.01 -0.29 -6.72
N THR A 265 10.31 -0.08 -6.93
CA THR A 265 11.21 -1.08 -7.49
C THR A 265 11.72 -2.10 -6.46
N ARG A 266 11.29 -2.01 -5.20
CA ARG A 266 11.66 -2.93 -4.12
C ARG A 266 10.48 -3.77 -3.66
N ALA A 267 10.76 -4.91 -3.04
CA ALA A 267 9.75 -5.70 -2.34
C ALA A 267 9.02 -4.86 -1.27
N TYR A 268 7.79 -5.23 -0.97
CA TYR A 268 6.98 -4.59 0.06
C TYR A 268 7.56 -4.84 1.44
N PHE A 269 7.40 -3.88 2.34
CA PHE A 269 7.69 -4.06 3.75
C PHE A 269 6.65 -4.95 4.42
N LEU A 270 7.09 -5.70 5.42
CA LEU A 270 6.23 -6.32 6.41
C LEU A 270 6.26 -5.44 7.65
N VAL A 271 5.09 -4.90 8.02
CA VAL A 271 4.91 -3.99 9.16
C VAL A 271 3.60 -4.38 9.83
N ASP A 272 3.61 -4.56 11.15
CA ASP A 272 2.38 -4.77 11.91
C ASP A 272 1.72 -3.42 12.17
N MET A 273 0.54 -3.21 11.58
CA MET A 273 -0.20 -1.96 11.63
C MET A 273 -1.64 -2.26 12.01
N GLU A 274 -2.06 -1.84 13.19
CA GLU A 274 -3.48 -1.82 13.52
C GLU A 274 -4.19 -0.73 12.73
N VAL A 275 -3.67 0.50 12.74
CA VAL A 275 -4.25 1.62 11.99
C VAL A 275 -3.28 2.00 10.86
N PRO A 276 -3.42 1.44 9.65
CA PRO A 276 -2.49 1.66 8.54
C PRO A 276 -2.53 3.10 8.03
N SER A 277 -3.68 3.78 8.10
CA SER A 277 -3.81 5.18 7.74
C SER A 277 -2.92 6.12 8.58
N ALA A 278 -2.75 5.84 9.88
CA ALA A 278 -1.87 6.58 10.76
C ALA A 278 -0.38 6.39 10.39
N TYR A 279 0.02 5.17 10.01
CA TYR A 279 1.36 4.90 9.46
C TYR A 279 1.59 5.64 8.15
N VAL A 280 0.62 5.61 7.24
CA VAL A 280 0.71 6.34 5.97
C VAL A 280 0.84 7.85 6.23
N GLN A 281 0.06 8.41 7.16
CA GLN A 281 0.15 9.83 7.50
C GLN A 281 1.51 10.20 8.08
N PHE A 282 2.10 9.36 8.93
CA PHE A 282 3.47 9.56 9.43
C PHE A 282 4.49 9.54 8.28
N LEU A 283 4.44 8.51 7.42
CA LEU A 283 5.36 8.36 6.29
C LEU A 283 5.24 9.49 5.26
N ARG A 284 4.06 10.10 5.10
CA ARG A 284 3.88 11.27 4.23
C ARG A 284 4.67 12.48 4.70
N SER A 285 4.92 12.63 6.00
CA SER A 285 5.77 13.70 6.51
C SER A 285 7.25 13.45 6.16
N LEU A 286 7.65 12.18 6.02
CA LEU A 286 9.00 11.79 5.59
C LEU A 286 9.17 11.81 4.06
N LEU A 287 8.09 11.53 3.32
CA LEU A 287 8.08 11.34 1.86
C LEU A 287 7.01 12.25 1.20
N PRO A 288 7.14 13.58 1.31
CA PRO A 288 6.05 14.51 0.95
C PRO A 288 5.68 14.48 -0.54
N ARG A 289 6.63 14.11 -1.42
CA ARG A 289 6.43 14.03 -2.87
C ARG A 289 5.90 12.67 -3.33
N LYS A 290 5.82 11.67 -2.45
CA LYS A 290 5.40 10.33 -2.81
C LYS A 290 3.87 10.20 -2.76
N PRO A 291 3.21 9.71 -3.82
CA PRO A 291 1.77 9.51 -3.82
C PRO A 291 1.32 8.57 -2.69
N ARG A 292 0.13 8.82 -2.12
CA ARG A 292 -0.45 7.96 -1.06
C ARG A 292 -0.61 6.52 -1.55
N SER A 293 -1.05 6.34 -2.80
CA SER A 293 -1.17 5.04 -3.46
C SER A 293 0.12 4.22 -3.40
N GLU A 294 1.26 4.84 -3.62
CA GLU A 294 2.57 4.19 -3.53
C GLU A 294 3.00 3.89 -2.10
N ILE A 295 2.65 4.74 -1.13
CA ILE A 295 2.94 4.48 0.29
C ILE A 295 2.13 3.27 0.80
N TYR A 296 0.83 3.19 0.48
CA TYR A 296 0.05 1.98 0.78
C TYR A 296 0.64 0.74 0.10
N THR A 297 1.03 0.87 -1.17
CA THR A 297 1.62 -0.24 -1.93
C THR A 297 2.91 -0.76 -1.29
N ILE A 298 3.85 0.13 -0.92
CA ILE A 298 5.13 -0.31 -0.33
C ILE A 298 4.97 -0.93 1.06
N LEU A 299 3.88 -0.63 1.77
CA LEU A 299 3.50 -1.28 3.03
C LEU A 299 2.89 -2.68 2.84
N GLY A 300 2.72 -3.14 1.59
CA GLY A 300 2.09 -4.42 1.26
C GLY A 300 0.59 -4.33 1.01
N LEU A 301 -0.02 -3.15 1.14
CA LEU A 301 -1.44 -2.89 0.91
C LEU A 301 -1.68 -2.51 -0.56
N GLN A 302 -1.16 -3.31 -1.48
CA GLN A 302 -1.15 -3.04 -2.92
C GLN A 302 -2.54 -2.85 -3.54
N LYS A 303 -3.57 -3.55 -3.02
CA LYS A 303 -4.95 -3.44 -3.52
C LYS A 303 -5.56 -2.09 -3.13
N GLN A 304 -5.21 -1.56 -1.95
CA GLN A 304 -5.54 -0.19 -1.59
C GLN A 304 -4.79 0.83 -2.45
N GLY A 305 -3.51 0.56 -2.73
CA GLY A 305 -2.72 1.34 -3.69
C GLY A 305 -3.41 1.45 -5.05
N LYS A 306 -3.99 0.33 -5.53
CA LYS A 306 -4.81 0.26 -6.75
C LYS A 306 -6.07 1.13 -6.66
N THR A 307 -6.84 1.05 -5.58
CA THR A 307 -8.03 1.91 -5.38
C THR A 307 -7.65 3.40 -5.40
N LEU A 308 -6.59 3.78 -4.69
CA LEU A 308 -6.12 5.16 -4.64
C LEU A 308 -5.58 5.64 -5.99
N PHE A 309 -4.82 4.81 -6.72
CA PHE A 309 -4.41 5.14 -8.09
C PHE A 309 -5.62 5.48 -8.96
N TYR A 310 -6.70 4.69 -8.87
CA TYR A 310 -7.88 4.92 -9.71
C TYR A 310 -8.58 6.22 -9.33
N ARG A 311 -8.64 6.54 -8.02
CA ARG A 311 -9.14 7.84 -7.52
C ARG A 311 -8.30 9.01 -8.05
N ASP A 312 -6.98 8.92 -7.94
CA ASP A 312 -6.04 9.93 -8.44
C ASP A 312 -6.16 10.10 -9.96
N TYR A 313 -6.31 9.00 -10.70
CA TYR A 313 -6.54 8.99 -12.15
C TYR A 313 -7.83 9.72 -12.55
N LEU A 314 -8.95 9.42 -11.91
CA LEU A 314 -10.22 10.11 -12.18
C LEU A 314 -10.14 11.60 -11.82
N GLN A 315 -9.45 11.94 -10.73
CA GLN A 315 -9.21 13.33 -10.35
C GLN A 315 -8.35 14.04 -11.40
N HIS A 316 -7.29 13.41 -11.89
CA HIS A 316 -6.44 13.95 -12.95
C HIS A 316 -7.24 14.25 -14.21
N LEU A 317 -8.06 13.30 -14.68
CA LEU A 317 -8.90 13.49 -15.86
C LEU A 317 -9.90 14.65 -15.69
N LYS A 318 -10.43 14.85 -14.50
CA LYS A 318 -11.37 15.93 -14.21
C LYS A 318 -10.71 17.31 -14.25
N HIS A 319 -9.44 17.41 -13.86
CA HIS A 319 -8.74 18.68 -13.65
C HIS A 319 -7.67 18.99 -14.70
N SER A 320 -7.40 18.08 -15.63
CA SER A 320 -6.48 18.31 -16.75
C SER A 320 -7.19 18.16 -18.09
N SER A 321 -6.62 18.80 -19.11
CA SER A 321 -6.96 18.60 -20.52
C SER A 321 -6.05 17.60 -21.23
N ASP A 322 -5.18 16.89 -20.49
CA ASP A 322 -4.24 15.90 -21.03
C ASP A 322 -4.92 14.89 -21.95
N ARG A 323 -4.29 14.56 -23.08
CA ARG A 323 -4.78 13.50 -23.95
C ARG A 323 -3.95 12.24 -23.73
N PHE A 324 -4.60 11.09 -23.90
CA PHE A 324 -3.89 9.83 -23.98
C PHE A 324 -3.18 9.76 -25.32
N ASP A 325 -1.86 9.61 -25.22
CA ASP A 325 -0.97 9.48 -26.36
C ASP A 325 -0.08 8.26 -26.20
N VAL A 326 0.44 7.77 -27.33
CA VAL A 326 1.47 6.73 -27.34
C VAL A 326 2.63 7.21 -26.48
N ALA A 327 3.07 6.36 -25.54
CA ALA A 327 4.12 6.74 -24.62
C ALA A 327 5.43 6.99 -25.39
N PRO A 328 6.18 8.05 -25.05
CA PRO A 328 7.42 8.37 -25.75
C PRO A 328 8.44 7.23 -25.60
N GLY A 329 9.15 6.92 -26.70
CA GLY A 329 10.18 5.89 -26.74
C GLY A 329 10.00 4.90 -27.88
N ILE A 330 10.70 3.76 -27.79
CA ILE A 330 10.67 2.70 -28.80
C ILE A 330 9.39 1.87 -28.63
N ARG A 331 8.62 1.73 -29.71
CA ARG A 331 7.39 0.91 -29.70
C ARG A 331 7.71 -0.55 -29.38
N GLY A 332 7.04 -1.07 -28.35
CA GLY A 332 7.22 -2.45 -27.92
C GLY A 332 6.61 -3.44 -28.92
N LEU A 333 7.28 -4.58 -29.10
CA LEU A 333 6.75 -5.68 -29.93
C LEU A 333 5.55 -6.38 -29.30
N VAL A 334 5.47 -6.39 -27.96
CA VAL A 334 4.48 -7.19 -27.20
C VAL A 334 3.46 -6.36 -26.41
N MET A 335 3.81 -5.12 -26.06
CA MET A 335 2.92 -4.20 -25.35
C MET A 335 2.63 -2.98 -26.22
N LEU A 336 1.37 -2.54 -26.22
CA LEU A 336 1.00 -1.17 -26.56
C LEU A 336 1.07 -0.35 -25.27
N VAL A 337 1.78 0.77 -25.31
CA VAL A 337 2.03 1.60 -24.13
C VAL A 337 1.60 3.03 -24.41
N PHE A 338 0.76 3.57 -23.55
CA PHE A 338 0.23 4.93 -23.68
C PHE A 338 0.20 5.61 -22.32
N ALA A 339 0.12 6.94 -22.31
CA ALA A 339 0.20 7.74 -21.09
C ALA A 339 -0.57 9.06 -21.23
N LEU A 340 -0.76 9.73 -20.10
CA LEU A 340 -1.14 11.14 -20.04
C LEU A 340 0.14 11.93 -19.72
N PRO A 341 0.45 13.03 -20.43
CA PRO A 341 1.73 13.73 -20.31
C PRO A 341 2.12 14.13 -18.88
N SER A 342 1.15 14.57 -18.07
CA SER A 342 1.40 15.05 -16.71
C SER A 342 0.95 14.08 -15.61
N PHE A 343 0.58 12.85 -15.96
CA PHE A 343 0.23 11.81 -14.99
C PHE A 343 1.41 10.82 -14.81
N PRO A 344 1.83 10.49 -13.58
CA PRO A 344 3.09 9.78 -13.32
C PRO A 344 3.03 8.26 -13.59
N TYR A 345 2.17 7.82 -14.52
CA TYR A 345 1.96 6.41 -14.84
C TYR A 345 1.82 6.20 -16.36
N VAL A 346 2.28 5.03 -16.80
CA VAL A 346 2.02 4.52 -18.14
C VAL A 346 1.04 3.35 -18.08
N PHE A 347 0.15 3.29 -19.07
CA PHE A 347 -0.79 2.21 -19.27
C PHE A 347 -0.20 1.23 -20.28
N LYS A 348 -0.30 -0.07 -19.99
CA LYS A 348 0.26 -1.12 -20.85
C LYS A 348 -0.82 -2.14 -21.16
N VAL A 349 -1.07 -2.35 -22.44
CA VAL A 349 -1.98 -3.39 -22.93
C VAL A 349 -1.17 -4.42 -23.71
N ILE A 350 -1.40 -5.70 -23.42
CA ILE A 350 -0.78 -6.79 -24.18
C ILE A 350 -1.46 -6.84 -25.55
N LYS A 351 -0.67 -6.80 -26.63
CA LYS A 351 -1.19 -6.91 -28.01
C LYS A 351 -1.84 -8.28 -28.23
N ASP A 352 -2.80 -8.34 -29.15
CA ASP A 352 -3.49 -9.58 -29.49
C ASP A 352 -2.66 -10.49 -30.42
N PHE A 353 -1.77 -9.88 -31.21
CA PHE A 353 -0.76 -10.60 -32.00
C PHE A 353 0.62 -9.95 -31.86
N PHE A 354 1.67 -10.73 -32.08
CA PHE A 354 3.06 -10.30 -31.92
C PHE A 354 3.80 -10.43 -33.25
N PRO A 355 4.42 -9.35 -33.77
CA PRO A 355 5.23 -9.43 -34.98
C PRO A 355 6.44 -10.37 -34.79
N ALA A 356 6.83 -11.05 -35.87
CA ALA A 356 8.11 -11.77 -35.91
C ALA A 356 9.27 -10.82 -35.55
N PRO A 357 10.30 -11.28 -34.81
CA PRO A 357 10.59 -12.68 -34.45
C PRO A 357 10.04 -13.10 -33.06
N LYS A 358 9.04 -12.40 -32.50
CA LYS A 358 8.57 -12.72 -31.14
C LYS A 358 7.66 -13.93 -31.10
N GLU A 359 8.22 -15.05 -30.66
CA GLU A 359 7.50 -16.26 -30.29
C GLU A 359 7.10 -16.18 -28.80
N THR A 360 5.88 -15.72 -28.52
CA THR A 360 5.33 -15.67 -27.16
C THR A 360 3.80 -15.71 -27.23
N THR A 361 3.16 -15.98 -26.09
CA THR A 361 1.70 -15.86 -25.95
C THR A 361 1.32 -14.78 -24.95
N ARG A 362 0.07 -14.33 -25.00
CA ARG A 362 -0.51 -13.41 -23.99
C ARG A 362 -0.44 -14.02 -22.59
N ALA A 363 -0.67 -15.33 -22.45
CA ALA A 363 -0.55 -16.05 -21.19
C ALA A 363 0.88 -16.02 -20.62
N GLN A 364 1.88 -16.32 -21.45
CA GLN A 364 3.30 -16.25 -21.04
C GLN A 364 3.73 -14.83 -20.64
N ILE A 365 3.20 -13.80 -21.30
CA ILE A 365 3.46 -12.41 -20.90
C ILE A 365 2.85 -12.15 -19.52
N LYS A 366 1.58 -12.49 -19.30
CA LYS A 366 0.92 -12.34 -17.99
C LYS A 366 1.68 -13.07 -16.88
N GLU A 367 2.12 -14.30 -17.13
CA GLU A 367 2.91 -15.08 -16.18
C GLU A 367 4.21 -14.37 -15.79
N LYS A 368 4.91 -13.73 -16.75
CA LYS A 368 6.11 -12.92 -16.45
C LYS A 368 5.79 -11.71 -15.57
N TYR A 369 4.67 -11.03 -15.80
CA TYR A 369 4.23 -9.93 -14.93
C TYR A 369 3.93 -10.42 -13.50
N LEU A 370 3.25 -11.57 -13.36
CA LEU A 370 2.98 -12.20 -12.07
C LEU A 370 4.27 -12.68 -11.37
N LEU A 371 5.24 -13.20 -12.12
CA LEU A 371 6.54 -13.57 -11.60
C LEU A 371 7.24 -12.36 -10.98
N VAL A 372 7.31 -11.23 -11.69
CA VAL A 372 7.89 -9.98 -11.17
C VAL A 372 7.15 -9.49 -9.93
N LYS A 373 5.82 -9.66 -9.90
CA LYS A 373 4.99 -9.28 -8.75
C LYS A 373 5.36 -10.06 -7.48
N ASN A 374 5.59 -11.36 -7.63
CA ASN A 374 5.83 -12.32 -6.56
C ASN A 374 7.32 -12.53 -6.20
N HIS A 375 8.22 -11.80 -6.86
CA HIS A 375 9.66 -11.91 -6.65
C HIS A 375 10.21 -10.67 -5.94
N ASP A 376 11.38 -10.84 -5.29
CA ASP A 376 12.15 -9.67 -4.87
C ASP A 376 12.58 -8.90 -6.12
N ARG A 377 12.14 -7.65 -6.19
CA ARG A 377 12.40 -6.73 -7.31
C ARG A 377 13.78 -6.10 -7.25
N VAL A 378 14.48 -6.20 -6.10
CA VAL A 378 15.89 -5.80 -5.88
C VAL A 378 16.25 -4.39 -6.36
N GLY A 379 15.28 -3.49 -6.50
CA GLY A 379 15.49 -2.14 -7.01
C GLY A 379 15.59 -2.04 -8.54
N ARG A 380 15.38 -3.14 -9.28
CA ARG A 380 15.62 -3.24 -10.73
C ARG A 380 14.36 -3.48 -11.56
N MET A 381 13.29 -3.93 -10.94
CA MET A 381 12.02 -4.22 -11.62
C MET A 381 10.92 -3.34 -11.04
N ALA A 382 10.14 -2.68 -11.90
CA ALA A 382 9.01 -1.88 -11.46
C ALA A 382 7.85 -2.77 -11.01
N ASP A 383 7.16 -2.37 -9.94
CA ASP A 383 5.87 -2.97 -9.59
C ASP A 383 4.80 -2.62 -10.63
N THR A 384 3.74 -3.43 -10.69
CA THR A 384 2.65 -3.27 -11.66
C THR A 384 1.30 -3.44 -10.99
N LEU A 385 0.33 -2.67 -11.46
CA LEU A 385 -1.07 -2.74 -11.04
C LEU A 385 -1.88 -3.31 -12.20
N GLU A 386 -2.35 -4.54 -12.06
CA GLU A 386 -3.21 -5.16 -13.06
C GLU A 386 -4.64 -4.62 -12.93
N TYR A 387 -5.23 -4.25 -14.06
CA TYR A 387 -6.62 -3.85 -14.18
C TYR A 387 -7.33 -4.66 -15.26
N SER A 388 -8.66 -4.77 -15.15
CA SER A 388 -9.52 -5.41 -16.12
C SER A 388 -10.76 -4.54 -16.33
N ASN A 389 -11.29 -4.51 -17.55
CA ASN A 389 -12.52 -3.78 -17.91
C ASN A 389 -12.54 -2.30 -17.49
N VAL A 390 -11.39 -1.62 -17.60
CA VAL A 390 -11.28 -0.19 -17.25
C VAL A 390 -11.97 0.64 -18.33
N ALA A 391 -12.88 1.51 -17.91
CA ALA A 391 -13.50 2.49 -18.79
C ALA A 391 -12.53 3.66 -19.03
N PHE A 392 -12.36 4.02 -20.29
CA PHE A 392 -11.55 5.16 -20.72
C PHE A 392 -12.41 6.14 -21.51
N PRO A 393 -12.31 7.46 -21.29
CA PRO A 393 -13.03 8.47 -22.07
C PRO A 393 -12.44 8.56 -23.48
N VAL A 394 -13.17 8.07 -24.48
CA VAL A 394 -12.69 7.96 -25.89
C VAL A 394 -12.27 9.33 -26.44
N GLU A 395 -13.00 10.38 -26.08
CA GLU A 395 -12.72 11.76 -26.48
C GLU A 395 -11.36 12.28 -25.99
N ARG A 396 -10.75 11.63 -25.00
CA ARG A 396 -9.41 11.97 -24.49
C ARG A 396 -8.29 11.25 -25.22
N PHE A 397 -8.55 10.37 -26.16
CA PHE A 397 -7.51 9.66 -26.91
C PHE A 397 -7.10 10.47 -28.15
N SER A 398 -5.83 10.44 -28.52
CA SER A 398 -5.43 10.88 -29.85
C SER A 398 -5.88 9.89 -30.92
N GLU A 399 -6.08 10.40 -32.12
CA GLU A 399 -6.48 9.58 -33.27
C GLU A 399 -5.43 8.50 -33.58
N GLU A 400 -4.15 8.83 -33.43
CA GLU A 400 -3.04 7.88 -33.57
C GLU A 400 -3.17 6.72 -32.57
N LEU A 401 -3.40 7.01 -31.29
CA LEU A 401 -3.54 5.97 -30.28
C LEU A 401 -4.77 5.09 -30.52
N ILE A 402 -5.90 5.67 -30.95
CA ILE A 402 -7.10 4.90 -31.32
C ILE A 402 -6.79 3.95 -32.48
N ALA A 403 -6.07 4.43 -33.51
CA ALA A 403 -5.68 3.60 -34.64
C ALA A 403 -4.76 2.45 -34.21
N GLU A 404 -3.80 2.70 -33.33
CA GLU A 404 -2.92 1.65 -32.79
C GLU A 404 -3.69 0.60 -31.98
N LEU A 405 -4.62 1.03 -31.11
CA LEU A 405 -5.42 0.13 -30.30
C LEU A 405 -6.29 -0.77 -31.19
N LYS A 406 -6.98 -0.20 -32.18
CA LYS A 406 -7.79 -0.97 -33.15
C LYS A 406 -6.96 -1.97 -33.95
N HIS A 407 -5.72 -1.62 -34.28
CA HIS A 407 -4.86 -2.49 -35.05
C HIS A 407 -4.27 -3.62 -34.19
N PHE A 408 -3.66 -3.31 -33.05
CA PHE A 408 -2.89 -4.28 -32.27
C PHE A 408 -3.67 -4.95 -31.13
N ALA A 409 -4.81 -4.40 -30.72
CA ALA A 409 -5.65 -4.94 -29.65
C ALA A 409 -7.15 -4.89 -30.02
N PRO A 410 -7.56 -5.45 -31.18
CA PRO A 410 -8.95 -5.42 -31.64
C PRO A 410 -9.94 -6.17 -30.73
N SER A 411 -9.47 -6.98 -29.77
CA SER A 411 -10.33 -7.67 -28.80
C SER A 411 -10.83 -6.78 -27.65
N LEU A 412 -10.36 -5.54 -27.54
CA LEU A 412 -10.73 -4.60 -26.47
C LEU A 412 -12.15 -4.03 -26.60
#